data_AF-A0A960ZUA2-F1
#
_entry.id   AF-A0A960ZUA2-F1
#
_cell.length_a   1.000
_cell.length_b   1.000
_cell.length_c   1.000
_cell.angle_alpha   90.00
_cell.angle_beta   90.00
_cell.angle_gamma   90.00
#
_symmetry.space_group_name_H-M   'P 1'
#
loop_
_entity.id
_entity.type
_entity.pdbx_description
1 polymer ?
#
loop_
_entity_poly.entity_id
_entity_poly.type
_entity_poly.pdbx_seq_one_letter_code
_entity_poly.pdbx_strand_id
1 'polypeptide(L)'
;MSELQEWREQTQNLTLRVREAIADAAIEGNLTMVQALTEALSPLQGTLDALNESRRSWQRQMETIQSHLSAAGTRSPVTRLQIVINWRAASRSLEPLTLQESTAAKTLAKFMEALARILGADTFPKLKQLPVGSAGLVSRQPEMDFVNPVTGEIYGHQPIGSTGWFVHTHTANSTKLDQIEKVCALLSLPPGTVTAKMIPNPTH
;
A
#
# COMPACT_ATOMS: atom_id res chain seq x y z
N MET A 1 -22.23 6.40 4.88
CA MET A 1 -21.51 5.12 4.66
C MET A 1 -21.79 4.69 3.23
N SER A 2 -20.81 4.15 2.50
CA SER A 2 -21.06 3.73 1.12
C SER A 2 -21.92 2.46 1.09
N GLU A 3 -22.83 2.32 0.12
CA GLU A 3 -23.67 1.13 -0.07
C GLU A 3 -22.84 -0.17 -0.12
N LEU A 4 -21.59 -0.07 -0.58
CA LEU A 4 -20.62 -1.18 -0.57
C LEU A 4 -20.17 -1.60 0.83
N GLN A 5 -20.03 -0.66 1.77
CA GLN A 5 -19.71 -1.01 3.16
C GLN A 5 -20.91 -1.68 3.83
N GLU A 6 -22.12 -1.17 3.60
CA GLU A 6 -23.35 -1.73 4.15
C GLU A 6 -23.60 -3.15 3.63
N TRP A 7 -23.44 -3.37 2.32
CA TRP A 7 -23.55 -4.69 1.72
C TRP A 7 -22.49 -5.67 2.26
N ARG A 8 -21.24 -5.21 2.43
CA ARG A 8 -20.16 -6.04 3.00
C ARG A 8 -20.48 -6.46 4.44
N GLU A 9 -20.95 -5.54 5.26
CA GLU A 9 -21.30 -5.80 6.66
C GLU A 9 -22.51 -6.74 6.77
N GLN A 10 -23.52 -6.58 5.92
CA GLN A 10 -24.66 -7.49 5.83
C GLN A 10 -24.24 -8.91 5.42
N THR A 11 -23.33 -9.03 4.46
CA THR A 11 -22.86 -10.34 3.96
C THR A 11 -22.00 -11.06 4.99
N GLN A 12 -21.15 -10.33 5.72
CA GLN A 12 -20.36 -10.86 6.83
C GLN A 12 -21.23 -11.33 7.99
N ASN A 13 -22.23 -10.54 8.38
CA ASN A 13 -23.19 -10.92 9.42
C ASN A 13 -24.01 -12.16 9.04
N LEU A 14 -24.47 -12.26 7.79
CA LEU A 14 -25.18 -13.45 7.30
C LEU A 14 -24.29 -14.69 7.32
N THR A 15 -23.04 -14.57 6.88
CA THR A 15 -22.08 -15.69 6.88
C THR A 15 -21.80 -16.20 8.29
N LEU A 16 -21.67 -15.28 9.26
CA LEU A 16 -21.44 -15.63 10.66
C LEU A 16 -22.64 -16.40 11.24
N ARG A 17 -23.86 -15.88 11.04
CA ARG A 17 -25.09 -16.49 11.55
C ARG A 17 -25.35 -17.89 10.99
N VAL A 18 -25.02 -18.14 9.73
CA VAL A 18 -25.19 -19.49 9.15
C VAL A 18 -24.15 -20.46 9.72
N ARG A 19 -22.92 -20.01 9.97
CA ARG A 19 -21.89 -20.86 10.62
C ARG A 19 -22.26 -21.21 12.05
N GLU A 20 -22.82 -20.26 12.79
CA GLU A 20 -23.35 -20.48 14.15
C GLU A 20 -24.49 -21.52 14.12
N ALA A 21 -25.45 -21.37 13.21
CA ALA A 21 -26.55 -22.33 13.08
C ALA A 21 -26.08 -23.75 12.71
N ILE A 22 -25.02 -23.89 11.91
CA ILE A 22 -24.40 -25.19 11.60
C ILE A 22 -23.71 -25.77 12.83
N ALA A 23 -22.99 -24.94 13.59
CA ALA A 23 -22.30 -25.37 14.81
C ALA A 23 -23.30 -25.82 15.88
N ASP A 24 -24.38 -25.07 16.08
CA ASP A 24 -25.45 -25.40 17.04
C ASP A 24 -26.15 -26.72 16.64
N ALA A 25 -26.51 -26.87 15.36
CA ALA A 25 -27.12 -28.12 14.86
C ALA A 25 -26.17 -29.34 15.00
N ALA A 26 -24.86 -29.13 14.88
CA ALA A 26 -23.86 -30.18 15.10
C ALA A 26 -23.73 -30.56 16.59
N ILE A 27 -23.77 -29.57 17.50
CA ILE A 27 -23.78 -29.78 18.95
C ILE A 27 -25.03 -30.55 19.39
N GLU A 28 -26.18 -30.24 18.78
CA GLU A 28 -27.45 -30.94 19.01
C GLU A 28 -27.52 -32.33 18.36
N GLY A 29 -26.51 -32.74 17.58
CA GLY A 29 -26.48 -34.03 16.89
C GLY A 29 -27.45 -34.12 15.71
N ASN A 30 -27.99 -33.01 15.22
CA ASN A 30 -28.91 -32.96 14.09
C ASN A 30 -28.17 -32.95 12.74
N LEU A 31 -27.59 -34.10 12.40
CA LEU A 31 -26.78 -34.29 11.20
C LEU A 31 -27.54 -33.97 9.89
N THR A 32 -28.85 -34.22 9.85
CA THR A 32 -29.72 -33.86 8.72
C THR A 32 -29.78 -32.36 8.47
N MET A 33 -29.85 -31.56 9.53
CA MET A 33 -29.89 -30.09 9.41
C MET A 33 -28.52 -29.52 9.03
N VAL A 34 -27.44 -30.09 9.57
CA VAL A 34 -26.06 -29.75 9.15
C VAL A 34 -25.85 -30.02 7.67
N GLN A 35 -26.32 -31.18 7.18
CA GLN A 35 -26.19 -31.57 5.78
C GLN A 35 -27.02 -30.66 4.87
N ALA A 36 -28.27 -30.36 5.22
CA ALA A 36 -29.13 -29.44 4.46
C ALA A 36 -28.56 -28.00 4.39
N LEU A 37 -28.02 -27.49 5.50
CA LEU A 37 -27.38 -26.16 5.54
C LEU A 37 -26.07 -26.13 4.72
N THR A 38 -25.30 -27.22 4.75
CA THR A 38 -24.07 -27.34 3.96
C THR A 38 -24.37 -27.40 2.46
N GLU A 39 -25.38 -28.18 2.07
CA GLU A 39 -25.85 -28.27 0.68
C GLU A 39 -26.42 -26.94 0.17
N ALA A 40 -27.13 -26.18 1.00
CA ALA A 40 -27.66 -24.87 0.64
C ALA A 40 -26.57 -23.79 0.47
N LEU A 41 -25.44 -23.92 1.18
CA LEU A 41 -24.32 -22.96 1.12
C LEU A 41 -23.38 -23.20 -0.07
N SER A 42 -23.19 -24.45 -0.49
CA SER A 42 -22.25 -24.80 -1.56
C SER A 42 -22.46 -24.01 -2.87
N PRO A 43 -23.71 -23.81 -3.37
CA PRO A 43 -23.96 -23.02 -4.59
C PRO A 43 -23.62 -21.53 -4.41
N LEU A 44 -23.87 -20.98 -3.21
CA LEU A 44 -23.57 -19.58 -2.90
C LEU A 44 -22.07 -19.32 -2.85
N GLN A 45 -21.31 -20.28 -2.30
CA GLN A 45 -19.86 -20.20 -2.26
C GLN A 45 -19.26 -20.27 -3.68
N GLY A 46 -19.76 -21.18 -4.52
CA GLY A 46 -19.36 -21.22 -5.94
C GLY A 46 -19.72 -19.95 -6.73
N THR A 47 -20.86 -19.34 -6.42
CA THR A 47 -21.29 -18.06 -7.03
C THR A 47 -20.37 -16.90 -6.63
N LEU A 48 -19.97 -16.84 -5.35
CA LEU A 48 -19.04 -15.84 -4.84
C LEU A 48 -17.65 -15.98 -5.49
N ASP A 49 -17.16 -17.20 -5.63
CA ASP A 49 -15.88 -17.47 -6.30
C ASP A 49 -15.93 -17.07 -7.78
N ALA A 50 -17.01 -17.38 -8.48
CA ALA A 50 -17.22 -16.97 -9.88
C ALA A 50 -17.29 -15.44 -10.05
N LEU A 51 -17.95 -14.73 -9.12
CA LEU A 51 -17.99 -13.27 -9.08
C LEU A 51 -16.61 -12.66 -8.85
N ASN A 52 -15.83 -13.22 -7.92
CA ASN A 52 -14.46 -12.80 -7.66
C ASN A 52 -13.55 -13.00 -8.88
N GLU A 53 -13.65 -14.14 -9.55
CA GLU A 53 -12.87 -14.40 -10.77
C GLU A 53 -13.29 -13.48 -11.92
N SER A 54 -14.60 -13.23 -12.08
CA SER A 54 -15.12 -12.26 -13.06
C SER A 54 -14.58 -10.85 -12.78
N ARG A 55 -14.53 -10.42 -11.52
CA ARG A 55 -13.96 -9.13 -11.12
C ARG A 55 -12.46 -9.05 -11.41
N ARG A 56 -11.70 -10.10 -11.08
CA ARG A 56 -10.26 -10.16 -11.39
C ARG A 56 -10.01 -10.10 -12.89
N SER A 57 -10.80 -10.81 -13.68
CA SER A 57 -10.73 -10.75 -15.15
C SER A 57 -10.99 -9.33 -15.67
N TRP A 58 -12.01 -8.66 -15.14
CA TRP A 58 -12.31 -7.27 -15.47
C TRP A 58 -11.19 -6.31 -15.07
N GLN A 59 -10.54 -6.52 -13.92
CA GLN A 59 -9.37 -5.74 -13.50
C GLN A 59 -8.17 -5.94 -14.45
N ARG A 60 -7.86 -7.18 -14.85
CA ARG A 60 -6.82 -7.47 -15.85
C ARG A 60 -7.14 -6.80 -17.20
N GLN A 61 -8.42 -6.79 -17.60
CA GLN A 61 -8.87 -6.08 -18.80
C GLN A 61 -8.69 -4.57 -18.66
N MET A 62 -9.02 -3.98 -17.52
CA MET A 62 -8.81 -2.55 -17.27
C MET A 62 -7.34 -2.18 -17.23
N GLU A 63 -6.46 -3.00 -16.65
CA GLU A 63 -5.01 -2.79 -16.70
C GLU A 63 -4.48 -2.87 -18.13
N THR A 64 -5.03 -3.77 -18.94
CA THR A 64 -4.70 -3.88 -20.38
C THR A 64 -5.16 -2.64 -21.13
N ILE A 65 -6.39 -2.18 -20.89
CA ILE A 65 -6.93 -0.94 -21.48
C ILE A 65 -6.10 0.25 -21.03
N GLN A 66 -5.76 0.35 -19.75
CA GLN A 66 -4.92 1.43 -19.22
C GLN A 66 -3.51 1.37 -19.82
N SER A 67 -2.93 0.19 -19.99
CA SER A 67 -1.66 -0.02 -20.69
C SER A 67 -1.75 0.44 -22.16
N HIS A 68 -2.83 0.10 -22.87
CA HIS A 68 -3.05 0.49 -24.26
C HIS A 68 -3.29 2.00 -24.39
N LEU A 69 -4.06 2.61 -23.48
CA LEU A 69 -4.27 4.05 -23.40
C LEU A 69 -2.97 4.78 -23.03
N SER A 70 -2.13 4.19 -22.18
CA SER A 70 -0.80 4.71 -21.85
C SER A 70 0.18 4.55 -23.01
N ALA A 71 -0.02 3.55 -23.88
CA ALA A 71 0.77 3.32 -25.09
C ALA A 71 0.33 4.22 -26.27
N ALA A 72 -0.95 4.60 -26.32
CA ALA A 72 -1.51 5.53 -27.30
C ALA A 72 -1.39 7.01 -26.88
N GLY A 73 -1.28 7.28 -25.58
CA GLY A 73 -0.85 8.57 -25.05
C GLY A 73 0.65 8.75 -25.29
N THR A 74 1.05 9.93 -25.75
CA THR A 74 2.44 10.39 -25.77
C THR A 74 3.18 9.86 -24.54
N ARG A 75 4.17 8.98 -24.74
CA ARG A 75 4.99 8.37 -23.68
C ARG A 75 5.37 9.47 -22.69
N SER A 76 4.69 9.52 -21.55
CA SER A 76 5.08 10.45 -20.50
C SER A 76 6.53 10.10 -20.18
N PRO A 77 7.46 11.08 -20.23
CA PRO A 77 8.86 10.80 -20.05
C PRO A 77 9.01 10.02 -18.75
N VAL A 78 9.69 8.88 -18.80
CA VAL A 78 10.02 8.13 -17.59
C VAL A 78 10.74 9.11 -16.69
N THR A 79 10.16 9.44 -15.53
CA THR A 79 10.71 10.43 -14.62
C THR A 79 11.32 9.72 -13.41
N ARG A 80 12.50 10.16 -13.00
CA ARG A 80 13.16 9.71 -11.77
C ARG A 80 12.97 10.75 -10.68
N LEU A 81 13.05 10.32 -9.44
CA LEU A 81 13.00 11.18 -8.27
C LEU A 81 14.42 11.54 -7.85
N GLN A 82 14.70 12.83 -7.73
CA GLN A 82 15.93 13.36 -7.13
C GLN A 82 15.59 14.06 -5.82
N ILE A 83 16.33 13.73 -4.76
CA ILE A 83 16.19 14.35 -3.44
C ILE A 83 17.55 14.91 -3.03
N VAL A 84 17.59 16.17 -2.64
CA VAL A 84 18.77 16.82 -2.08
C VAL A 84 18.49 17.13 -0.63
N ILE A 85 19.38 16.70 0.26
CA ILE A 85 19.30 16.93 1.70
C ILE A 85 20.44 17.86 2.11
N ASN A 86 20.11 19.07 2.53
CA ASN A 86 21.03 20.03 3.11
C ASN A 86 20.94 20.00 4.63
N TRP A 87 21.77 19.16 5.26
CA TRP A 87 21.79 19.00 6.71
C TRP A 87 22.18 20.27 7.47
N ARG A 88 22.91 21.19 6.83
CA ARG A 88 23.29 22.47 7.45
C ARG A 88 22.07 23.34 7.75
N ALA A 89 21.01 23.25 6.93
CA ALA A 89 19.74 23.93 7.19
C ALA A 89 19.01 23.39 8.44
N ALA A 90 19.31 22.15 8.84
CA ALA A 90 18.84 21.54 10.08
C ALA A 90 19.86 21.69 11.24
N SER A 91 20.78 22.66 11.14
CA SER A 91 21.83 22.90 12.14
C SER A 91 22.74 21.69 12.40
N ARG A 92 22.90 20.81 11.41
CA ARG A 92 23.82 19.66 11.49
C ARG A 92 25.04 19.89 10.61
N SER A 93 26.22 19.65 11.16
CA SER A 93 27.52 19.76 10.47
C SER A 93 27.81 18.52 9.61
N LEU A 94 26.87 18.16 8.73
CA LEU A 94 27.01 17.04 7.79
C LEU A 94 27.08 17.56 6.36
N GLU A 95 27.78 16.82 5.52
CA GLU A 95 27.87 17.14 4.09
C GLU A 95 26.51 16.94 3.40
N PRO A 96 26.13 17.81 2.44
CA PRO A 96 24.91 17.64 1.68
C PRO A 96 24.85 16.27 0.99
N LEU A 97 23.66 15.67 0.97
CA LEU A 97 23.43 14.36 0.38
C LEU A 97 22.46 14.47 -0.79
N THR A 98 22.88 14.02 -1.96
CA THR A 98 22.01 13.90 -3.14
C THR A 98 21.67 12.43 -3.37
N LEU A 99 20.38 12.14 -3.41
CA LEU A 99 19.83 10.80 -3.65
C LEU A 99 19.13 10.79 -5.01
N GLN A 100 19.56 9.86 -5.87
CA GLN A 100 19.00 9.68 -7.20
C GLN A 100 19.21 8.23 -7.66
N GLU A 101 18.19 7.41 -7.47
CA GLU A 101 18.21 6.01 -7.87
C GLU A 101 17.58 5.78 -9.24
N SER A 102 17.66 4.54 -9.73
CA SER A 102 17.04 4.16 -11.00
C SER A 102 15.51 4.25 -10.99
N THR A 103 14.87 4.13 -9.81
CA THR A 103 13.42 4.25 -9.64
C THR A 103 13.07 5.17 -8.47
N ALA A 104 11.92 5.86 -8.56
CA ALA A 104 11.45 6.72 -7.48
C ALA A 104 11.18 5.96 -6.17
N ALA A 105 10.76 4.69 -6.26
CA ALA A 105 10.60 3.79 -5.12
C ALA A 105 11.92 3.57 -4.36
N LYS A 106 13.01 3.31 -5.09
CA LYS A 106 14.35 3.15 -4.50
C LYS A 106 14.87 4.46 -3.91
N THR A 107 14.70 5.59 -4.60
CA THR A 107 15.10 6.90 -4.06
C THR A 107 14.36 7.20 -2.76
N LEU A 108 13.06 6.91 -2.68
CA LEU A 108 12.27 7.11 -1.46
C LEU A 108 12.77 6.22 -0.31
N ALA A 109 13.06 4.94 -0.56
CA ALA A 109 13.62 4.05 0.45
C ALA A 109 14.99 4.55 0.97
N LYS A 110 15.86 5.01 0.06
CA LYS A 110 17.16 5.62 0.42
C LYS A 110 17.02 6.90 1.23
N PHE A 111 16.00 7.70 0.95
CA PHE A 111 15.68 8.88 1.75
C PHE A 111 15.28 8.51 3.18
N MET A 112 14.39 7.52 3.34
CA MET A 112 14.00 7.03 4.67
C MET A 112 15.19 6.43 5.42
N GLU A 113 16.09 5.73 4.72
CA GLU A 113 17.33 5.18 5.29
C GLU A 113 18.27 6.30 5.79
N ALA A 114 18.42 7.37 5.00
CA ALA A 114 19.21 8.53 5.38
C ALA A 114 18.62 9.24 6.62
N LEU A 115 17.29 9.41 6.68
CA LEU A 115 16.62 9.97 7.86
C LEU A 115 16.86 9.12 9.10
N ALA A 116 16.70 7.80 9.00
CA ALA A 116 16.88 6.89 10.13
C ALA A 116 18.32 6.88 10.66
N ARG A 117 19.31 7.01 9.78
CA ARG A 117 20.72 7.10 10.18
C ARG A 117 21.03 8.34 11.02
N ILE A 118 20.38 9.46 10.71
CA ILE A 118 20.68 10.77 11.30
C ILE A 118 19.79 11.09 12.50
N LEU A 119 18.51 10.69 12.43
CA LEU A 119 17.50 10.98 13.45
C LEU A 119 17.21 9.77 14.36
N GLY A 120 17.68 8.57 13.99
CA GLY A 120 17.42 7.32 14.68
C GLY A 120 16.19 6.57 14.14
N ALA A 121 16.18 5.25 14.38
CA ALA A 121 15.08 4.36 13.96
C ALA A 121 13.76 4.63 14.72
N ASP A 122 13.82 5.33 15.86
CA ASP A 122 12.65 5.73 16.66
C ASP A 122 11.75 6.76 15.95
N THR A 123 12.17 7.26 14.79
CA THR A 123 11.34 8.08 13.92
C THR A 123 10.27 7.28 13.17
N PHE A 124 10.49 6.00 12.89
CA PHE A 124 9.55 5.20 12.08
C PHE A 124 8.18 4.99 12.72
N PRO A 125 8.03 4.78 14.04
CA PRO A 125 6.72 4.76 14.69
C PRO A 125 5.91 6.05 14.44
N LYS A 126 6.56 7.21 14.36
CA LYS A 126 5.88 8.47 14.00
C LYS A 126 5.48 8.45 12.53
N LEU A 127 6.38 8.02 11.66
CA LEU A 127 6.13 7.93 10.21
C LEU A 127 5.03 6.92 9.84
N LYS A 128 4.78 5.90 10.68
CA LYS A 128 3.66 4.98 10.52
C LYS A 128 2.30 5.70 10.53
N GLN A 129 2.21 6.86 11.19
CA GLN A 129 0.99 7.66 11.27
C GLN A 129 0.68 8.43 9.99
N LEU A 130 1.61 8.53 9.04
CA LEU A 130 1.35 9.16 7.74
C LEU A 130 0.53 8.21 6.86
N PRO A 131 -0.73 8.56 6.52
CA PRO A 131 -1.57 7.68 5.74
C PRO A 131 -1.15 7.66 4.27
N VAL A 132 -1.19 6.46 3.69
CA VAL A 132 -1.00 6.17 2.28
C VAL A 132 -2.13 5.26 1.83
N GLY A 133 -3.23 5.86 1.37
CA GLY A 133 -4.48 5.12 1.14
C GLY A 133 -5.03 4.59 2.47
N SER A 134 -5.28 3.29 2.55
CA SER A 134 -5.72 2.61 3.78
C SER A 134 -4.58 2.14 4.68
N ALA A 135 -3.32 2.27 4.24
CA ALA A 135 -2.14 1.81 4.97
C ALA A 135 -1.31 2.98 5.54
N GLY A 136 -0.35 2.66 6.41
CA GLY A 136 0.68 3.63 6.84
C GLY A 136 1.81 3.75 5.81
N LEU A 137 2.62 4.81 5.91
CA LEU A 137 3.79 5.00 5.02
C LEU A 137 4.89 3.96 5.27
N VAL A 138 5.06 3.52 6.51
CA VAL A 138 6.07 2.53 6.89
C VAL A 138 5.48 1.41 7.75
N SER A 139 6.03 0.21 7.61
CA SER A 139 5.64 -0.97 8.39
C SER A 139 6.83 -1.90 8.64
N ARG A 140 6.75 -2.72 9.68
CA ARG A 140 7.64 -3.87 9.92
C ARG A 140 7.10 -5.19 9.34
N GLN A 141 5.82 -5.20 8.96
CA GLN A 141 5.08 -6.37 8.48
C GLN A 141 4.34 -5.99 7.20
N PRO A 142 5.07 -5.67 6.10
CA PRO A 142 4.46 -5.20 4.87
C PRO A 142 3.46 -6.21 4.27
N GLU A 143 3.62 -7.50 4.53
CA GLU A 143 2.73 -8.57 4.06
C GLU A 143 1.34 -8.52 4.70
N MET A 144 1.19 -7.82 5.83
CA MET A 144 -0.09 -7.62 6.51
C MET A 144 -0.57 -6.18 6.38
N ASP A 145 0.32 -5.21 6.58
CA ASP A 145 -0.04 -3.79 6.62
C ASP A 145 -0.20 -3.18 5.22
N PHE A 146 0.51 -3.69 4.21
CA PHE A 146 0.50 -3.16 2.84
C PHE A 146 -0.29 -4.08 1.91
N VAL A 147 -1.50 -4.47 2.32
CA VAL A 147 -2.37 -5.34 1.54
C VAL A 147 -3.51 -4.56 0.92
N ASN A 148 -3.78 -4.82 -0.35
CA ASN A 148 -4.98 -4.33 -0.99
C ASN A 148 -6.20 -5.02 -0.37
N PRO A 149 -7.11 -4.31 0.33
CA PRO A 149 -8.24 -4.94 1.03
C PRO A 149 -9.29 -5.52 0.08
N VAL A 150 -9.16 -5.26 -1.22
CA VAL A 150 -10.07 -5.70 -2.27
C VAL A 150 -9.54 -6.97 -2.93
N THR A 151 -8.26 -7.03 -3.30
CA THR A 151 -7.66 -8.18 -4.01
C THR A 151 -6.91 -9.15 -3.10
N GLY A 152 -6.48 -8.71 -1.91
CA GLY A 152 -5.58 -9.46 -1.02
C GLY A 152 -4.12 -9.43 -1.46
N GLU A 153 -3.79 -8.73 -2.54
CA GLU A 153 -2.41 -8.63 -3.04
C GLU A 153 -1.59 -7.64 -2.22
N ILE A 154 -0.31 -7.95 -2.05
CA ILE A 154 0.63 -7.10 -1.33
C ILE A 154 1.06 -5.94 -2.24
N TYR A 155 0.87 -4.71 -1.79
CA TYR A 155 1.37 -3.52 -2.46
C TYR A 155 2.91 -3.52 -2.51
N GLY A 156 3.43 -2.96 -3.60
CA GLY A 156 4.86 -2.78 -3.79
C GLY A 156 5.50 -1.96 -2.65
N HIS A 157 6.52 -2.52 -2.03
CA HIS A 157 7.25 -1.92 -0.92
C HIS A 157 8.76 -2.09 -1.10
N GLN A 158 9.54 -1.34 -0.32
CA GLN A 158 11.00 -1.40 -0.35
C GLN A 158 11.56 -1.43 1.08
N PRO A 159 12.59 -2.25 1.36
CA PRO A 159 13.25 -2.25 2.66
C PRO A 159 14.01 -0.93 2.88
N ILE A 160 14.02 -0.47 4.13
CA ILE A 160 14.73 0.75 4.54
C ILE A 160 16.07 0.34 5.16
N GLY A 161 17.10 0.15 4.32
CA GLY A 161 18.41 -0.33 4.74
C GLY A 161 18.32 -1.63 5.54
N SER A 162 19.02 -1.71 6.67
CA SER A 162 19.02 -2.85 7.60
C SER A 162 18.09 -2.66 8.82
N THR A 163 17.17 -1.70 8.78
CA THR A 163 16.38 -1.30 9.96
C THR A 163 15.24 -2.25 10.33
N GLY A 164 14.92 -3.22 9.46
CA GLY A 164 13.75 -4.09 9.58
C GLY A 164 12.42 -3.37 9.27
N TRP A 165 12.46 -2.11 8.83
CA TRP A 165 11.31 -1.37 8.35
C TRP A 165 11.25 -1.34 6.84
N PHE A 166 10.02 -1.23 6.31
CA PHE A 166 9.71 -1.12 4.90
C PHE A 166 8.91 0.15 4.65
N VAL A 167 9.11 0.76 3.49
CA VAL A 167 8.33 1.91 3.02
C VAL A 167 7.36 1.47 1.93
N HIS A 168 6.13 1.98 2.00
CA HIS A 168 5.11 1.77 0.97
C HIS A 168 5.48 2.55 -0.31
N THR A 169 5.64 1.85 -1.43
CA THR A 169 6.11 2.46 -2.69
C THR A 169 5.12 2.39 -3.85
N HIS A 170 3.99 1.71 -3.65
CA HIS A 170 2.91 1.57 -4.62
C HIS A 170 2.03 2.83 -4.69
N THR A 171 2.63 3.95 -5.08
CA THR A 171 1.99 5.26 -5.24
C THR A 171 2.47 5.94 -6.52
N ALA A 172 1.75 6.94 -7.01
CA ALA A 172 2.22 7.76 -8.12
C ALA A 172 3.48 8.57 -7.71
N ASN A 173 4.30 8.96 -8.70
CA ASN A 173 5.52 9.75 -8.44
C ASN A 173 5.22 11.13 -7.83
N SER A 174 4.13 11.79 -8.24
CA SER A 174 3.66 13.03 -7.62
C SER A 174 3.32 12.81 -6.14
N THR A 175 2.58 11.75 -5.82
CA THR A 175 2.26 11.39 -4.44
C THR A 175 3.51 11.13 -3.59
N LYS A 176 4.60 10.62 -4.17
CA LYS A 176 5.89 10.45 -3.46
C LYS A 176 6.52 11.79 -3.08
N LEU A 177 6.39 12.83 -3.91
CA LEU A 177 6.84 14.17 -3.56
C LEU A 177 6.06 14.71 -2.35
N ASP A 178 4.72 14.62 -2.41
CA ASP A 178 3.87 15.04 -1.30
C ASP A 178 4.19 14.26 -0.01
N GLN A 179 4.50 12.97 -0.13
CA GLN A 179 4.93 12.14 0.99
C GLN A 179 6.24 12.65 1.59
N ILE A 180 7.22 13.02 0.79
CA ILE A 180 8.50 13.56 1.28
C ILE A 180 8.27 14.86 2.05
N GLU A 181 7.44 15.75 1.54
CA GLU A 181 7.10 17.00 2.23
C GLU A 181 6.41 16.74 3.57
N LYS A 182 5.42 15.83 3.59
CA LYS A 182 4.73 15.41 4.82
C LYS A 182 5.66 14.76 5.83
N VAL A 183 6.62 13.95 5.38
CA VAL A 183 7.66 13.36 6.23
C VAL A 183 8.51 14.47 6.86
N CYS A 184 8.95 15.44 6.06
CA CYS A 184 9.75 16.56 6.57
C CYS A 184 8.98 17.38 7.61
N ALA A 185 7.71 17.69 7.34
CA ALA A 185 6.83 18.40 8.25
C ALA A 185 6.62 17.63 9.57
N LEU A 186 6.32 16.33 9.49
CA LEU A 186 6.08 15.48 10.67
C LEU A 186 7.34 15.36 11.55
N LEU A 187 8.52 15.31 10.92
CA LEU A 187 9.80 15.26 11.62
C LEU A 187 10.32 16.64 12.04
N SER A 188 9.53 17.69 11.83
CA SER A 188 9.90 19.09 12.16
C SER A 188 11.23 19.52 11.53
N LEU A 189 11.51 19.06 10.30
CA LEU A 189 12.69 19.49 9.56
C LEU A 189 12.49 20.93 9.06
N PRO A 190 13.48 21.83 9.23
CA PRO A 190 13.37 23.20 8.74
C PRO A 190 13.20 23.25 7.21
N PRO A 191 12.48 24.26 6.68
CA PRO A 191 12.40 24.50 5.25
C PRO A 191 13.78 24.59 4.59
N GLY A 192 13.92 24.02 3.40
CA GLY A 192 15.20 23.97 2.68
C GLY A 192 16.16 22.88 3.15
N THR A 193 15.82 22.12 4.22
CA THR A 193 16.58 20.92 4.60
C THR A 193 16.47 19.84 3.54
N VAL A 194 15.29 19.67 2.93
CA VAL A 194 15.04 18.66 1.89
C VAL A 194 14.38 19.35 0.70
N THR A 195 14.93 19.09 -0.48
CA THR A 195 14.33 19.49 -1.76
C THR A 195 14.16 18.25 -2.62
N ALA A 196 12.93 17.99 -3.07
CA ALA A 196 12.63 16.84 -3.93
C ALA A 196 12.06 17.33 -5.27
N LYS A 197 12.46 16.71 -6.37
CA LYS A 197 11.93 17.02 -7.70
C LYS A 197 11.94 15.80 -8.62
N MET A 198 11.01 15.80 -9.58
CA MET A 198 11.05 14.86 -10.70
C MET A 198 12.05 15.35 -11.73
N ILE A 199 12.89 14.45 -12.22
CA ILE A 199 13.84 14.70 -13.30
C ILE A 199 13.57 13.73 -14.46
N PRO A 200 13.82 14.14 -15.72
CA PRO A 200 13.77 13.22 -16.85
C PRO A 200 14.76 12.08 -16.68
N ASN A 201 14.39 10.87 -17.07
CA ASN A 201 15.33 9.77 -17.20
C ASN A 201 16.34 10.11 -18.30
N PRO A 202 17.67 10.05 -18.06
CA PRO A 202 18.65 10.22 -19.13
C PRO A 202 18.37 9.18 -20.21
N THR A 203 17.97 9.64 -21.39
CA THR A 203 17.94 8.83 -22.61
C THR A 203 19.39 8.43 -22.91
N HIS A 204 19.68 7.13 -22.76
CA HIS A 204 20.90 6.53 -23.26
C HIS A 204 20.83 6.39 -24.78
#